data_AF-A0A6B1CJ85-F1
#
_entry.id   AF-A0A6B1CJ85-F1
#
_cell.length_a   1.000
_cell.length_b   1.000
_cell.length_c   1.000
_cell.angle_alpha   90.00
_cell.angle_beta   90.00
_cell.angle_gamma   90.00
#
_symmetry.space_group_name_H-M   'P 1'
#
loop_
_entity.id
_entity.type
_entity.pdbx_description
1 polymer ?
#
loop_
_entity_poly.entity_id
_entity_poly.type
_entity_poly.pdbx_seq_one_letter_code
_entity_poly.pdbx_strand_id
1 'polypeptide(L)'
;MPIPDFQSLMLPALKALSDSAEKPVSEIRNHIAKAEGLTPEEMQELLPSGRQPVFVNRVSWALLHLGRAGLSERIRRGVWRLTEEGESLLADAPPRIDMNYLRNYPAYVTWRTSKNTSPSSGDATLIPPDDSADTPEEELDRIVRQLRNELEADVLDRVREAPPAFFEQVVVDLLIAMGYGGGDAERGRVTGRSGDGGIDGTIREDALGLDEVYVQAKKYADSNTVGEGDLRNFAGAIDAAGTTKGVFVTTSGFTSAAKNYVARSPKRIVLIDGKELARLMVVHSLGVRTRIRHEIKRIDEDYFDQEAL
;
A
#
# COMPACT_ATOMS: atom_id res chain seq x y z
N MET A 1 15.57 0.71 11.40
CA MET A 1 15.80 2.07 10.83
C MET A 1 15.07 2.12 9.49
N PRO A 2 14.68 3.29 8.94
CA PRO A 2 14.07 3.28 7.61
C PRO A 2 15.06 2.63 6.62
N ILE A 3 14.58 1.74 5.75
CA ILE A 3 15.37 1.16 4.67
C ILE A 3 15.98 2.32 3.88
N PRO A 4 17.31 2.35 3.63
CA PRO A 4 17.93 3.46 2.91
C PRO A 4 17.36 3.61 1.49
N ASP A 5 17.37 4.83 0.95
CA ASP A 5 16.99 5.09 -0.44
C ASP A 5 17.99 4.48 -1.43
N PHE A 6 17.58 4.30 -2.69
CA PHE A 6 18.43 3.64 -3.69
C PHE A 6 19.74 4.39 -3.98
N GLN A 7 19.79 5.72 -3.79
CA GLN A 7 21.02 6.50 -3.96
C GLN A 7 21.98 6.25 -2.79
N SER A 8 21.48 6.26 -1.56
CA SER A 8 22.27 5.94 -0.36
C SER A 8 22.84 4.51 -0.41
N LEU A 9 22.16 3.57 -1.09
CA LEU A 9 22.65 2.21 -1.30
C LEU A 9 23.72 2.06 -2.39
N MET A 10 24.01 3.09 -3.20
CA MET A 10 25.00 2.98 -4.29
C MET A 10 26.42 2.68 -3.77
N LEU A 11 26.89 3.41 -2.76
CA LEU A 11 28.23 3.15 -2.21
C LEU A 11 28.32 1.78 -1.50
N PRO A 12 27.37 1.38 -0.63
CA PRO A 12 27.31 0.02 -0.09
C PRO A 12 27.26 -1.07 -1.17
N ALA A 13 26.50 -0.87 -2.25
CA ALA A 13 26.41 -1.82 -3.36
C ALA A 13 27.74 -1.96 -4.11
N LEU A 14 28.44 -0.85 -4.35
CA LEU A 14 29.75 -0.88 -4.99
C LEU A 14 30.79 -1.57 -4.10
N LYS A 15 30.83 -1.24 -2.81
CA LYS A 15 31.69 -1.93 -1.83
C LYS A 15 31.37 -3.41 -1.73
N ALA A 16 30.11 -3.79 -1.80
CA ALA A 16 29.71 -5.19 -1.77
C ALA A 16 30.29 -5.99 -2.95
N LEU A 17 30.77 -5.35 -4.03
CA LEU A 17 31.41 -5.99 -5.17
C LEU A 17 32.95 -6.15 -5.05
N SER A 18 33.62 -5.50 -4.07
CA SER A 18 35.10 -5.43 -4.04
C SER A 18 35.83 -6.75 -3.79
N ASP A 19 35.17 -7.74 -3.17
CA ASP A 19 35.87 -8.93 -2.64
C ASP A 19 35.84 -10.15 -3.57
N SER A 20 35.22 -10.05 -4.75
CA SER A 20 35.15 -11.15 -5.71
C SER A 20 34.99 -10.63 -7.14
N ALA A 21 35.59 -11.33 -8.10
CA ALA A 21 35.47 -11.03 -9.52
C ALA A 21 34.04 -11.18 -10.07
N GLU A 22 33.18 -11.99 -9.44
CA GLU A 22 31.76 -12.10 -9.77
C GLU A 22 30.95 -12.33 -8.51
N LYS A 23 29.85 -11.59 -8.33
CA LYS A 23 28.94 -11.77 -7.19
C LYS A 23 27.48 -11.85 -7.63
N PRO A 24 26.74 -12.89 -7.17
CA PRO A 24 25.30 -12.92 -7.28
C PRO A 24 24.63 -11.76 -6.53
N VAL A 25 23.53 -11.24 -7.07
CA VAL A 25 22.77 -10.13 -6.48
C VAL A 25 22.14 -10.51 -5.13
N SER A 26 21.95 -11.79 -4.84
CA SER A 26 21.60 -12.27 -3.49
C SER A 26 22.71 -12.00 -2.48
N GLU A 27 23.97 -12.26 -2.84
CA GLU A 27 25.12 -11.99 -1.97
C GLU A 27 25.37 -10.49 -1.79
N ILE A 28 25.18 -9.70 -2.85
CA ILE A 28 25.25 -8.24 -2.78
C ILE A 28 24.22 -7.71 -1.78
N ARG A 29 22.96 -8.16 -1.89
CA ARG A 29 21.89 -7.80 -0.95
C ARG A 29 22.22 -8.18 0.49
N ASN A 30 22.77 -9.36 0.73
CA ASN A 30 23.15 -9.79 2.08
C ASN A 30 24.29 -8.95 2.66
N HIS A 31 25.30 -8.60 1.86
CA HIS A 31 26.37 -7.70 2.30
C HIS A 31 25.84 -6.32 2.67
N ILE A 32 25.00 -5.73 1.83
CA ILE A 32 24.38 -4.43 2.08
C ILE A 32 23.51 -4.49 3.34
N ALA A 33 22.64 -5.51 3.49
CA ALA A 33 21.77 -5.64 4.66
C ALA A 33 22.58 -5.73 5.97
N LYS A 34 23.70 -6.47 5.94
CA LYS A 34 24.61 -6.56 7.09
C LYS A 34 25.33 -5.23 7.39
N ALA A 35 25.75 -4.50 6.34
CA ALA A 35 26.43 -3.21 6.50
C ALA A 35 25.49 -2.12 7.05
N GLU A 36 24.23 -2.12 6.62
CA GLU A 36 23.20 -1.15 7.03
C GLU A 36 22.46 -1.56 8.32
N GLY A 37 22.69 -2.78 8.82
CA GLY A 37 22.06 -3.29 10.04
C GLY A 37 20.55 -3.56 9.89
N LEU A 38 20.11 -3.98 8.71
CA LEU A 38 18.69 -4.24 8.42
C LEU A 38 18.19 -5.51 9.11
N THR A 39 16.96 -5.46 9.63
CA THR A 39 16.31 -6.64 10.24
C THR A 39 15.64 -7.53 9.18
N PRO A 40 15.35 -8.80 9.50
CA PRO A 40 14.61 -9.68 8.60
C PRO A 40 13.24 -9.13 8.20
N GLU A 41 12.55 -8.43 9.11
CA GLU A 41 11.26 -7.79 8.84
C GLU A 41 11.41 -6.65 7.83
N GLU A 42 12.44 -5.80 7.99
CA GLU A 42 12.74 -4.71 7.05
C GLU A 42 13.11 -5.24 5.65
N MET A 43 13.84 -6.36 5.58
CA MET A 43 14.17 -7.00 4.29
C MET A 43 12.94 -7.59 3.57
N GLN A 44 11.88 -7.89 4.31
CA GLN A 44 10.62 -8.44 3.79
C GLN A 44 9.54 -7.38 3.57
N GLU A 45 9.79 -6.12 3.93
CA GLU A 45 8.87 -5.03 3.69
C GLU A 45 8.57 -4.91 2.20
N LEU A 46 7.31 -5.13 1.81
CA LEU A 46 6.88 -5.09 0.43
C LEU A 46 6.62 -3.66 -0.04
N LEU A 47 6.86 -3.41 -1.33
CA LEU A 47 6.26 -2.25 -1.97
C LEU A 47 4.74 -2.29 -1.74
N PRO A 48 4.07 -1.13 -1.69
CA PRO A 48 2.62 -1.04 -1.57
C PRO A 48 1.84 -1.85 -2.62
N SER A 49 2.42 -2.03 -3.82
CA SER A 49 1.92 -2.96 -4.84
C SER A 49 1.90 -4.45 -4.43
N GLY A 50 2.61 -4.85 -3.39
CA GLY A 50 2.71 -6.21 -2.86
C GLY A 50 3.58 -7.18 -3.66
N ARG A 51 4.25 -6.71 -4.72
CA ARG A 51 4.90 -7.60 -5.71
C ARG A 51 6.36 -7.90 -5.41
N GLN A 52 7.07 -6.98 -4.77
CA GLN A 52 8.50 -7.10 -4.49
C GLN A 52 8.87 -6.38 -3.19
N PRO A 53 9.89 -6.86 -2.44
CA PRO A 53 10.40 -6.13 -1.30
C PRO A 53 11.03 -4.79 -1.70
N VAL A 54 10.81 -3.76 -0.88
CA VAL A 54 11.37 -2.40 -1.03
C VAL A 54 12.89 -2.47 -1.19
N PHE A 55 13.56 -3.18 -0.28
CA PHE A 55 15.01 -3.32 -0.28
C PHE A 55 15.55 -3.95 -1.57
N VAL A 56 14.87 -4.98 -2.08
CA VAL A 56 15.26 -5.65 -3.33
C VAL A 56 15.14 -4.70 -4.52
N ASN A 57 14.06 -3.91 -4.57
CA ASN A 57 13.85 -2.92 -5.62
C ASN A 57 14.96 -1.86 -5.59
N ARG A 58 15.23 -1.28 -4.41
CA ARG A 58 16.23 -0.21 -4.25
C ARG A 58 17.66 -0.66 -4.55
N VAL A 59 18.05 -1.87 -4.15
CA VAL A 59 19.37 -2.43 -4.53
C VAL A 59 19.47 -2.64 -6.04
N SER A 60 18.38 -3.07 -6.70
CA SER A 60 18.35 -3.24 -8.16
C SER A 60 18.53 -1.90 -8.88
N TRP A 61 17.91 -0.84 -8.37
CA TRP A 61 18.10 0.54 -8.86
C TRP A 61 19.54 1.03 -8.63
N ALA A 62 20.10 0.83 -7.44
CA ALA A 62 21.49 1.19 -7.15
C ALA A 62 22.47 0.55 -8.16
N LEU A 63 22.35 -0.77 -8.39
CA LEU A 63 23.17 -1.50 -9.35
C LEU A 63 22.95 -1.04 -10.80
N LEU A 64 21.70 -0.73 -11.18
CA LEU A 64 21.41 -0.17 -12.50
C LEU A 64 22.18 1.14 -12.72
N HIS A 65 22.11 2.08 -11.78
CA HIS A 65 22.78 3.37 -11.90
C HIS A 65 24.31 3.23 -11.94
N LEU A 66 24.89 2.42 -11.05
CA LEU A 66 26.33 2.12 -11.06
C LEU A 66 26.75 1.46 -12.38
N GLY A 67 25.94 0.53 -12.89
CA GLY A 67 26.19 -0.15 -14.15
C GLY A 67 26.20 0.79 -15.35
N ARG A 68 25.25 1.74 -15.38
CA ARG A 68 25.18 2.77 -16.44
C ARG A 68 26.29 3.81 -16.34
N ALA A 69 26.90 3.97 -15.17
CA ALA A 69 28.10 4.79 -15.00
C ALA A 69 29.40 4.07 -15.37
N GLY A 70 29.34 2.76 -15.67
CA GLY A 70 30.52 1.96 -15.98
C GLY A 70 31.34 1.58 -14.75
N LEU A 71 30.78 1.73 -13.53
CA LEU A 71 31.43 1.38 -12.26
C LEU A 71 31.22 -0.09 -11.88
N SER A 72 30.22 -0.73 -12.48
CA SER A 72 29.95 -2.14 -12.34
C SER A 72 29.41 -2.67 -13.67
N GLU A 73 29.44 -3.97 -13.87
CA GLU A 73 28.87 -4.61 -15.05
C GLU A 73 28.07 -5.85 -14.68
N ARG A 74 26.99 -6.09 -15.43
CA ARG A 74 26.17 -7.29 -15.29
C ARG A 74 26.66 -8.35 -16.28
N ILE A 75 27.31 -9.38 -15.76
CA ILE A 75 27.91 -10.47 -16.57
C ILE A 75 26.83 -11.42 -17.11
N ARG A 76 25.89 -11.79 -16.24
CA ARG A 76 24.73 -12.63 -16.58
C ARG A 76 23.56 -12.29 -15.67
N ARG A 77 22.41 -12.95 -15.86
CA ARG A 77 21.20 -12.71 -15.04
C ARG A 77 21.54 -12.83 -13.55
N GLY A 78 21.33 -11.72 -12.84
CA GLY A 78 21.56 -11.64 -11.39
C GLY A 78 23.02 -11.73 -10.94
N VAL A 79 24.02 -11.64 -11.82
CA VAL A 79 25.45 -11.69 -11.45
C VAL A 79 26.15 -10.43 -11.92
N TRP A 80 26.84 -9.78 -11.00
CA TRP A 80 27.51 -8.49 -11.21
C TRP A 80 28.98 -8.57 -10.86
N ARG A 81 29.76 -7.65 -11.45
CA ARG A 81 31.20 -7.49 -11.24
C ARG A 81 31.55 -6.00 -11.11
N LEU A 82 32.59 -5.72 -10.33
CA LEU A 82 33.21 -4.40 -10.25
C LEU A 82 34.14 -4.15 -11.45
N THR A 83 34.08 -2.97 -12.07
CA THR A 83 34.99 -2.60 -13.17
C THR A 83 36.28 -1.97 -12.65
N GLU A 84 37.29 -1.79 -13.50
CA GLU A 84 38.54 -1.09 -13.15
C GLU A 84 38.26 0.34 -12.68
N GLU A 85 37.33 1.05 -13.32
CA GLU A 85 36.87 2.38 -12.89
C GLU A 85 36.18 2.33 -11.52
N GLY A 86 35.41 1.28 -11.24
CA GLY A 86 34.79 1.04 -9.94
C GLY A 86 35.80 0.79 -8.83
N GLU A 87 36.85 0.01 -9.11
CA GLU A 87 37.97 -0.23 -8.19
C GLU A 87 38.72 1.07 -7.87
N SER A 88 39.07 1.84 -8.90
CA SER A 88 39.74 3.13 -8.73
C SER A 88 38.90 4.08 -7.89
N LEU A 89 37.59 4.14 -8.13
CA LEU A 89 36.68 4.97 -7.33
C LEU A 89 36.66 4.54 -5.85
N LEU A 90 36.62 3.23 -5.57
CA LEU A 90 36.64 2.76 -4.18
C LEU A 90 37.97 3.07 -3.47
N ALA A 91 39.08 3.07 -4.20
CA ALA A 91 40.39 3.45 -3.67
C ALA A 91 40.44 4.93 -3.23
N ASP A 92 39.72 5.81 -3.94
CA ASP A 92 39.57 7.23 -3.58
C ASP A 92 38.66 7.46 -2.35
N ALA A 93 38.02 6.39 -1.85
CA ALA A 93 37.18 6.37 -0.65
C ALA A 93 36.13 7.52 -0.60
N PRO A 94 35.24 7.63 -1.61
CA PRO A 94 34.24 8.68 -1.64
C PRO A 94 33.30 8.58 -0.43
N PRO A 95 32.90 9.70 0.17
CA PRO A 95 32.01 9.70 1.33
C PRO A 95 30.58 9.26 0.97
N ARG A 96 30.17 9.47 -0.29
CA ARG A 96 28.86 9.12 -0.83
C ARG A 96 28.95 8.96 -2.35
N ILE A 97 28.16 8.05 -2.90
CA ILE A 97 27.88 7.96 -4.34
C ILE A 97 26.37 8.15 -4.50
N ASP A 98 25.96 9.09 -5.34
CA ASP A 98 24.56 9.39 -5.65
C ASP A 98 24.43 9.76 -7.14
N MET A 99 23.22 10.02 -7.62
CA MET A 99 23.01 10.31 -9.05
C MET A 99 23.76 11.57 -9.50
N ASN A 100 23.97 12.55 -8.62
CA ASN A 100 24.73 13.75 -8.92
C ASN A 100 26.22 13.45 -9.05
N TYR A 101 26.78 12.61 -8.17
CA TYR A 101 28.15 12.11 -8.28
C TYR A 101 28.37 11.36 -9.60
N LEU A 102 27.41 10.53 -10.01
CA LEU A 102 27.51 9.75 -11.25
C LEU A 102 27.54 10.63 -12.51
N ARG A 103 27.18 11.93 -12.44
CA ARG A 103 27.31 12.87 -13.57
C ARG A 103 28.77 13.14 -13.97
N ASN A 104 29.73 12.77 -13.12
CA ASN A 104 31.16 12.83 -13.45
C ASN A 104 31.57 11.78 -14.49
N TYR A 105 30.71 10.79 -14.80
CA TYR A 105 30.99 9.72 -15.75
C TYR A 105 30.30 9.99 -17.09
N PRO A 106 31.06 10.14 -18.21
CA PRO A 106 30.49 10.44 -19.52
C PRO A 106 29.45 9.43 -20.01
N ALA A 107 29.65 8.13 -19.71
CA ALA A 107 28.71 7.07 -20.03
C ALA A 107 27.35 7.29 -19.35
N TYR A 108 27.35 7.71 -18.09
CA TYR A 108 26.14 7.99 -17.31
C TYR A 108 25.37 9.20 -17.85
N VAL A 109 26.09 10.29 -18.17
CA VAL A 109 25.48 11.50 -18.75
C VAL A 109 24.84 11.22 -20.10
N THR A 110 25.51 10.43 -20.94
CA THR A 110 24.99 10.01 -22.26
C THR A 110 23.71 9.18 -22.09
N TRP A 111 23.70 8.24 -21.15
CA TRP A 111 22.52 7.44 -20.85
C TRP A 111 21.34 8.31 -20.35
N ARG A 112 21.58 9.22 -19.40
CA ARG A 112 20.56 10.17 -18.87
C ARG A 112 19.97 11.07 -19.95
N THR A 113 20.80 11.60 -20.85
CA THR A 113 20.37 12.53 -21.91
C THR A 113 19.64 11.83 -23.05
N SER A 114 20.05 10.61 -23.42
CA SER A 114 19.40 9.81 -24.48
C SER A 114 17.94 9.45 -24.14
N LYS A 115 17.65 9.20 -22.86
CA LYS A 115 16.30 8.86 -22.37
C LYS A 115 15.36 10.06 -22.27
N ASN A 116 15.90 11.27 -22.10
CA ASN A 116 15.11 12.50 -22.05
C ASN A 116 14.71 13.03 -23.44
N THR A 117 15.31 12.51 -24.53
CA THR A 117 15.16 13.11 -25.88
C THR A 117 14.46 12.22 -26.91
N SER A 118 14.12 10.95 -26.64
CA SER A 118 13.29 10.12 -27.54
C SER A 118 12.68 8.89 -26.84
N PRO A 119 11.35 8.63 -26.96
CA PRO A 119 10.70 7.46 -26.36
C PRO A 119 10.81 6.16 -27.19
N SER A 120 11.71 6.09 -28.18
CA SER A 120 11.81 4.97 -29.12
C SER A 120 13.03 4.09 -28.85
N SER A 121 13.00 3.32 -27.76
CA SER A 121 13.79 2.10 -27.57
C SER A 121 13.14 1.32 -26.43
N GLY A 122 12.75 0.08 -26.69
CA GLY A 122 11.86 -0.76 -25.85
C GLY A 122 12.36 -1.16 -24.46
N ASP A 123 13.28 -0.39 -23.88
CA ASP A 123 13.78 -0.54 -22.52
C ASP A 123 13.78 0.83 -21.82
N ALA A 124 12.64 1.54 -21.89
CA ALA A 124 12.45 2.85 -21.27
C ALA A 124 12.21 2.69 -19.75
N THR A 125 13.23 2.25 -19.00
CA THR A 125 13.32 2.53 -17.56
C THR A 125 13.11 4.04 -17.35
N LEU A 126 12.03 4.42 -16.67
CA LEU A 126 11.78 5.79 -16.22
C LEU A 126 12.85 6.13 -15.19
N ILE A 127 13.76 7.04 -15.49
CA ILE A 127 14.82 7.38 -14.53
C ILE A 127 14.29 8.51 -13.65
N PRO A 128 14.29 8.37 -12.31
CA PRO A 128 13.85 9.46 -11.42
C PRO A 128 14.63 10.77 -11.65
N PRO A 129 14.06 11.92 -11.22
CA PRO A 129 14.81 13.14 -11.00
C PRO A 129 16.02 12.90 -10.08
N ASP A 130 17.09 13.69 -10.24
CA ASP A 130 18.35 13.50 -9.47
C ASP A 130 18.15 13.66 -7.95
N ASP A 131 17.15 14.46 -7.56
CA ASP A 131 16.76 14.73 -6.17
C ASP A 131 15.71 13.74 -5.62
N SER A 132 15.26 12.77 -6.42
CA SER A 132 14.30 11.77 -5.96
C SER A 132 14.95 10.74 -5.04
N ALA A 133 14.38 10.58 -3.84
CA ALA A 133 14.67 9.45 -2.97
C ALA A 133 13.86 8.19 -3.34
N ASP A 134 12.76 8.37 -4.07
CA ASP A 134 11.84 7.30 -4.45
C ASP A 134 12.23 6.74 -5.82
N THR A 135 12.13 5.42 -5.94
CA THR A 135 12.09 4.73 -7.24
C THR A 135 10.80 5.09 -8.00
N PRO A 136 10.73 4.93 -9.33
CA PRO A 136 9.52 5.26 -10.09
C PRO A 136 8.27 4.49 -9.60
N GLU A 137 8.45 3.23 -9.18
CA GLU A 137 7.35 2.44 -8.62
C GLU A 137 6.87 3.00 -7.28
N GLU A 138 7.79 3.42 -6.40
CA GLU A 138 7.44 4.05 -5.12
C GLU A 138 6.76 5.40 -5.32
N GLU A 139 7.23 6.19 -6.29
CA GLU A 139 6.63 7.47 -6.66
C GLU A 139 5.21 7.27 -7.21
N LEU A 140 5.02 6.31 -8.11
CA LEU A 140 3.69 5.96 -8.63
C LEU A 140 2.76 5.52 -7.50
N ASP A 141 3.23 4.61 -6.64
CA ASP A 141 2.46 4.10 -5.50
C ASP A 141 2.06 5.24 -4.54
N ARG A 142 2.95 6.22 -4.33
CA ARG A 142 2.69 7.42 -3.53
C ARG A 142 1.60 8.29 -4.18
N ILE A 143 1.68 8.55 -5.48
CA ILE A 143 0.67 9.32 -6.22
C ILE A 143 -0.69 8.63 -6.18
N VAL A 144 -0.72 7.30 -6.39
CA VAL A 144 -1.95 6.51 -6.31
C VAL A 144 -2.58 6.59 -4.93
N ARG A 145 -1.78 6.51 -3.85
CA ARG A 145 -2.28 6.70 -2.48
C ARG A 145 -2.84 8.09 -2.24
N GLN A 146 -2.18 9.14 -2.74
CA GLN A 146 -2.67 10.51 -2.60
C GLN A 146 -4.03 10.68 -3.30
N LEU A 147 -4.15 10.27 -4.55
CA LEU A 147 -5.42 10.32 -5.31
C LEU A 147 -6.53 9.53 -4.60
N ARG A 148 -6.19 8.38 -4.03
CA ARG A 148 -7.13 7.57 -3.27
C ARG A 148 -7.58 8.28 -1.98
N ASN A 149 -6.64 8.84 -1.22
CA ASN A 149 -6.97 9.54 0.03
C ASN A 149 -7.84 10.77 -0.22
N GLU A 150 -7.58 11.51 -1.30
CA GLU A 150 -8.44 12.63 -1.73
C GLU A 150 -9.85 12.14 -2.08
N LEU A 151 -9.96 11.06 -2.86
CA LEU A 151 -11.26 10.46 -3.19
C LEU A 151 -12.02 9.98 -1.95
N GLU A 152 -11.33 9.33 -1.00
CA GLU A 152 -11.94 8.87 0.25
C GLU A 152 -12.46 10.06 1.07
N ALA A 153 -11.72 11.18 1.13
CA ALA A 153 -12.19 12.39 1.79
C ALA A 153 -13.44 12.98 1.11
N ASP A 154 -13.43 13.11 -0.22
CA ASP A 154 -14.58 13.61 -0.99
C ASP A 154 -15.83 12.73 -0.81
N VAL A 155 -15.65 11.41 -0.80
CA VAL A 155 -16.74 10.45 -0.56
C VAL A 155 -17.33 10.65 0.84
N LEU A 156 -16.49 10.75 1.87
CA LEU A 156 -16.95 10.96 3.25
C LEU A 156 -17.75 12.27 3.39
N ASP A 157 -17.26 13.35 2.79
CA ASP A 157 -17.94 14.65 2.82
C ASP A 157 -19.31 14.57 2.12
N ARG A 158 -19.39 13.88 0.98
CA ARG A 158 -20.67 13.67 0.29
C ARG A 158 -21.67 12.87 1.11
N VAL A 159 -21.21 11.86 1.85
CA VAL A 159 -22.06 11.09 2.78
C VAL A 159 -22.52 11.96 3.97
N ARG A 160 -21.64 12.84 4.48
CA ARG A 160 -21.97 13.77 5.57
C ARG A 160 -22.98 14.84 5.16
N GLU A 161 -22.96 15.30 3.90
CA GLU A 161 -23.93 16.25 3.36
C GLU A 161 -25.30 15.63 3.07
N ALA A 162 -25.34 14.34 2.78
CA ALA A 162 -26.58 13.66 2.40
C ALA A 162 -27.59 13.54 3.57
N PRO A 163 -28.90 13.34 3.29
CA PRO A 163 -29.90 13.11 4.33
C PRO A 163 -29.58 11.89 5.23
N PRO A 164 -29.98 11.87 6.51
CA PRO A 164 -29.73 10.73 7.41
C PRO A 164 -30.15 9.36 6.85
N ALA A 165 -31.33 9.28 6.22
CA ALA A 165 -31.83 8.06 5.60
C ALA A 165 -30.92 7.54 4.47
N PHE A 166 -30.22 8.44 3.76
CA PHE A 166 -29.25 8.02 2.75
C PHE A 166 -28.01 7.39 3.39
N PHE A 167 -27.56 7.90 4.54
CA PHE A 167 -26.42 7.29 5.25
C PHE A 167 -26.75 5.88 5.74
N GLU A 168 -27.95 5.66 6.28
CA GLU A 168 -28.42 4.31 6.63
C GLU A 168 -28.36 3.38 5.41
N GLN A 169 -28.86 3.83 4.25
CA GLN A 169 -28.80 3.06 3.01
C GLN A 169 -27.35 2.75 2.58
N VAL A 170 -26.44 3.74 2.66
CA VAL A 170 -25.01 3.55 2.34
C VAL A 170 -24.38 2.46 3.22
N VAL A 171 -24.70 2.42 4.50
CA VAL A 171 -24.18 1.39 5.41
C VAL A 171 -24.66 0.00 4.99
N VAL A 172 -25.93 -0.13 4.61
CA VAL A 172 -26.49 -1.41 4.13
C VAL A 172 -25.86 -1.83 2.81
N ASP A 173 -25.82 -0.92 1.84
CA ASP A 173 -25.24 -1.17 0.52
C ASP A 173 -23.76 -1.58 0.63
N LEU A 174 -23.03 -0.97 1.57
CA LEU A 174 -21.64 -1.31 1.82
C LEU A 174 -21.49 -2.75 2.33
N LEU A 175 -22.27 -3.13 3.34
CA LEU A 175 -22.21 -4.49 3.90
C LEU A 175 -22.58 -5.54 2.83
N ILE A 176 -23.57 -5.26 1.98
CA ILE A 176 -23.91 -6.12 0.84
C ILE A 176 -22.74 -6.20 -0.15
N ALA A 177 -22.11 -5.08 -0.50
CA ALA A 177 -20.96 -5.04 -1.42
C ALA A 177 -19.71 -5.73 -0.84
N MET A 178 -19.63 -5.86 0.49
CA MET A 178 -18.63 -6.66 1.21
C MET A 178 -18.96 -8.16 1.24
N GLY A 179 -20.15 -8.57 0.78
CA GLY A 179 -20.59 -9.96 0.70
C GLY A 179 -21.53 -10.42 1.83
N TYR A 180 -21.89 -9.55 2.77
CA TYR A 180 -22.92 -9.86 3.77
C TYR A 180 -24.29 -10.03 3.08
N GLY A 181 -25.18 -10.82 3.70
CA GLY A 181 -26.48 -11.19 3.14
C GLY A 181 -26.40 -12.31 2.08
N GLY A 182 -25.24 -12.95 1.92
CA GLY A 182 -25.03 -14.00 0.92
C GLY A 182 -24.95 -13.47 -0.52
N GLY A 183 -24.63 -12.19 -0.70
CA GLY A 183 -24.48 -11.54 -2.02
C GLY A 183 -25.80 -11.22 -2.74
N ASP A 184 -26.95 -11.42 -2.09
CA ASP A 184 -28.28 -11.12 -2.63
C ASP A 184 -28.89 -9.92 -1.90
N ALA A 185 -29.13 -8.83 -2.64
CA ALA A 185 -29.66 -7.58 -2.09
C ALA A 185 -31.05 -7.73 -1.44
N GLU A 186 -31.84 -8.73 -1.85
CA GLU A 186 -33.15 -9.00 -1.26
C GLU A 186 -33.03 -9.73 0.10
N ARG A 187 -31.91 -10.44 0.34
CA ARG A 187 -31.63 -11.18 1.58
C ARG A 187 -30.86 -10.36 2.61
N GLY A 188 -30.14 -9.35 2.16
CA GLY A 188 -29.49 -8.33 3.01
C GLY A 188 -30.45 -7.28 3.57
N ARG A 189 -31.76 -7.40 3.32
CA ARG A 189 -32.77 -6.44 3.79
C ARG A 189 -32.78 -6.37 5.32
N VAL A 190 -32.24 -5.26 5.80
CA VAL A 190 -32.41 -4.71 7.13
C VAL A 190 -33.89 -4.66 7.48
N THR A 191 -34.32 -5.48 8.44
CA THR A 191 -35.64 -5.35 9.05
C THR A 191 -35.62 -4.15 9.98
N GLY A 192 -35.91 -2.96 9.45
CA GLY A 192 -36.09 -1.76 10.25
C GLY A 192 -37.37 -1.87 11.09
N ARG A 193 -37.26 -2.26 12.36
CA ARG A 193 -38.28 -1.95 13.36
C ARG A 193 -37.93 -0.61 13.98
N SER A 194 -38.40 0.48 13.38
CA SER A 194 -38.40 1.78 14.06
C SER A 194 -39.20 1.64 15.36
N GLY A 195 -38.52 1.67 16.51
CA GLY A 195 -39.19 1.58 17.82
C GLY A 195 -38.30 1.15 19.00
N ASP A 196 -37.24 0.36 18.77
CA ASP A 196 -36.50 -0.29 19.88
C ASP A 196 -35.17 0.40 20.26
N GLY A 197 -35.21 1.67 20.65
CA GLY A 197 -34.07 2.25 21.39
C GLY A 197 -32.82 2.56 20.56
N GLY A 198 -32.99 2.82 19.25
CA GLY A 198 -31.96 3.43 18.40
C GLY A 198 -31.44 2.56 17.26
N ILE A 199 -32.05 1.41 16.97
CA ILE A 199 -31.53 0.41 16.03
C ILE A 199 -31.83 0.78 14.57
N ASP A 200 -30.84 0.63 13.69
CA ASP A 200 -31.01 0.88 12.26
C ASP A 200 -31.29 -0.42 11.48
N GLY A 201 -30.74 -1.57 11.92
CA GLY A 201 -31.34 -2.90 11.74
C GLY A 201 -30.36 -4.08 11.68
N THR A 202 -30.72 -5.17 10.99
CA THR A 202 -30.00 -6.46 11.05
C THR A 202 -29.64 -6.99 9.66
N ILE A 203 -28.46 -7.61 9.52
CA ILE A 203 -28.03 -8.24 8.26
C ILE A 203 -27.52 -9.66 8.54
N ARG A 204 -27.81 -10.61 7.64
CA ARG A 204 -27.29 -11.97 7.74
C ARG A 204 -25.82 -12.01 7.31
N GLU A 205 -24.99 -12.77 8.00
CA GLU A 205 -23.59 -12.96 7.61
C GLU A 205 -23.46 -13.93 6.44
N ASP A 206 -24.26 -15.00 6.46
CA ASP A 206 -24.19 -16.10 5.51
C ASP A 206 -25.51 -16.29 4.74
N ALA A 207 -25.43 -17.07 3.65
CA ALA A 207 -26.57 -17.32 2.76
C ALA A 207 -27.70 -18.16 3.39
N LEU A 208 -27.40 -18.94 4.43
CA LEU A 208 -28.38 -19.74 5.18
C LEU A 208 -29.06 -18.92 6.28
N GLY A 209 -28.47 -17.78 6.67
CA GLY A 209 -28.98 -16.90 7.71
C GLY A 209 -28.86 -17.48 9.11
N LEU A 210 -27.82 -18.28 9.36
CA LEU A 210 -27.57 -18.87 10.68
C LEU A 210 -26.96 -17.84 11.63
N ASP A 211 -26.14 -16.94 11.08
CA ASP A 211 -25.55 -15.83 11.82
C ASP A 211 -26.16 -14.49 11.40
N GLU A 212 -26.69 -13.73 12.37
CA GLU A 212 -27.15 -12.36 12.19
C GLU A 212 -26.19 -11.36 12.83
N VAL A 213 -25.86 -10.32 12.07
CA VAL A 213 -25.04 -9.18 12.47
C VAL A 213 -25.94 -7.98 12.70
N TYR A 214 -25.82 -7.41 13.89
CA TYR A 214 -26.57 -6.23 14.29
C TYR A 214 -25.91 -4.95 13.78
N VAL A 215 -26.66 -4.01 13.21
CA VAL A 215 -26.08 -2.81 12.58
C VAL A 215 -26.65 -1.54 13.19
N GLN A 216 -25.75 -0.62 13.53
CA GLN A 216 -26.06 0.74 13.96
C GLN A 216 -25.26 1.73 13.13
N ALA A 217 -25.91 2.76 12.63
CA ALA A 217 -25.38 3.84 11.84
C ALA A 217 -25.66 5.19 12.53
N LYS A 218 -24.61 5.85 13.05
CA LYS A 218 -24.73 7.20 13.61
C LYS A 218 -24.07 8.25 12.73
N LYS A 219 -24.91 9.08 12.08
CA LYS A 219 -24.43 10.22 11.29
C LYS A 219 -24.11 11.40 12.20
N TYR A 220 -22.82 11.62 12.46
CA TYR A 220 -22.31 12.73 13.26
C TYR A 220 -21.35 13.61 12.46
N ALA A 221 -21.26 14.88 12.85
CA ALA A 221 -20.21 15.78 12.39
C ALA A 221 -18.83 15.32 12.90
N ASP A 222 -17.77 15.69 12.21
CA ASP A 222 -16.39 15.31 12.54
C ASP A 222 -15.97 15.67 13.97
N SER A 223 -16.50 16.79 14.49
CA SER A 223 -16.26 17.26 15.86
C SER A 223 -16.99 16.46 16.94
N ASN A 224 -17.99 15.64 16.57
CA ASN A 224 -18.79 14.87 17.51
C ASN A 224 -18.45 13.39 17.42
N THR A 225 -17.56 12.92 18.30
CA THR A 225 -17.10 11.54 18.33
C THR A 225 -18.00 10.65 19.18
N VAL A 226 -18.08 9.36 18.79
CA VAL A 226 -18.87 8.36 19.49
C VAL A 226 -18.19 7.96 20.81
N GLY A 227 -18.95 8.03 21.89
CA GLY A 227 -18.49 7.76 23.25
C GLY A 227 -18.72 6.31 23.69
N GLU A 228 -18.18 5.96 24.86
CA GLU A 228 -18.43 4.65 25.48
C GLU A 228 -19.92 4.42 25.76
N GLY A 229 -20.67 5.47 26.14
CA GLY A 229 -22.11 5.37 26.42
C GLY A 229 -22.91 4.87 25.21
N ASP A 230 -22.60 5.35 24.01
CA ASP A 230 -23.23 4.89 22.77
C ASP A 230 -22.99 3.40 22.53
N LEU A 231 -21.74 2.95 22.72
CA LEU A 231 -21.37 1.55 22.51
C LEU A 231 -21.91 0.62 23.60
N ARG A 232 -22.07 1.12 24.83
CA ARG A 232 -22.72 0.38 25.91
C ARG A 232 -24.21 0.17 25.63
N ASN A 233 -24.90 1.20 25.14
CA ASN A 233 -26.29 1.10 24.72
C ASN A 233 -26.44 0.11 23.56
N PHE A 234 -25.55 0.20 22.56
CA PHE A 234 -25.52 -0.74 21.44
C PHE A 234 -25.27 -2.19 21.88
N ALA A 235 -24.33 -2.42 22.80
CA ALA A 235 -24.08 -3.74 23.36
C ALA A 235 -25.31 -4.30 24.09
N GLY A 236 -26.06 -3.45 24.81
CA GLY A 236 -27.34 -3.84 25.43
C GLY A 236 -28.41 -4.21 24.40
N ALA A 237 -28.47 -3.49 23.27
CA ALA A 237 -29.38 -3.82 22.17
C ALA A 237 -29.03 -5.16 21.50
N ILE A 238 -27.73 -5.46 21.34
CA ILE A 238 -27.25 -6.76 20.86
C ILE A 238 -27.73 -7.90 21.77
N ASP A 239 -27.64 -7.73 23.09
CA ASP A 239 -28.14 -8.74 24.06
C ASP A 239 -29.65 -8.96 23.91
N ALA A 240 -30.42 -7.88 23.77
CA ALA A 240 -31.87 -7.95 23.58
C ALA A 240 -32.26 -8.64 22.27
N ALA A 241 -31.45 -8.49 21.22
CA ALA A 241 -31.64 -9.14 19.92
C ALA A 241 -31.22 -10.62 19.91
N GLY A 242 -30.58 -11.13 20.97
CA GLY A 242 -30.14 -12.52 21.06
C GLY A 242 -28.95 -12.88 20.16
N THR A 243 -28.24 -11.88 19.62
CA THR A 243 -27.00 -12.09 18.84
C THR A 243 -25.76 -11.74 19.67
N THR A 244 -24.58 -12.05 19.14
CA THR A 244 -23.27 -11.72 19.73
C THR A 244 -22.41 -10.84 18.82
N LYS A 245 -22.90 -10.55 17.61
CA LYS A 245 -22.17 -9.86 16.54
C LYS A 245 -22.85 -8.53 16.23
N GLY A 246 -22.05 -7.48 16.09
CA GLY A 246 -22.57 -6.20 15.65
C GLY A 246 -21.54 -5.30 14.98
N VAL A 247 -22.01 -4.40 14.13
CA VAL A 247 -21.23 -3.40 13.42
C VAL A 247 -21.80 -2.03 13.81
N PHE A 248 -20.94 -1.18 14.37
CA PHE A 248 -21.27 0.21 14.66
C PHE A 248 -20.54 1.09 13.67
N VAL A 249 -21.31 1.83 12.86
CA VAL A 249 -20.81 2.71 11.82
C VAL A 249 -21.08 4.16 12.19
N THR A 250 -20.12 5.04 11.96
CA THR A 250 -20.32 6.49 12.09
C THR A 250 -19.57 7.25 11.01
N THR A 251 -20.10 8.41 10.62
CA THR A 251 -19.40 9.37 9.76
C THR A 251 -18.33 10.19 10.50
N SER A 252 -18.16 9.99 11.80
CA SER A 252 -17.18 10.67 12.67
C SER A 252 -16.11 9.69 13.16
N GLY A 253 -15.48 9.95 14.32
CA GLY A 253 -14.54 9.06 14.99
C GLY A 253 -15.10 8.43 16.27
N PHE A 254 -14.34 7.48 16.83
CA PHE A 254 -14.59 6.90 18.16
C PHE A 254 -13.57 7.40 19.19
N THR A 255 -14.03 7.69 20.39
CA THR A 255 -13.15 8.00 21.53
C THR A 255 -12.29 6.79 21.92
N SER A 256 -11.13 7.02 22.54
CA SER A 256 -10.28 5.94 23.06
C SER A 256 -11.00 5.08 24.10
N ALA A 257 -11.87 5.69 24.92
CA ALA A 257 -12.72 4.97 25.87
C ALA A 257 -13.70 4.01 25.16
N ALA A 258 -14.34 4.46 24.08
CA ALA A 258 -15.22 3.62 23.27
C ALA A 258 -14.48 2.42 22.66
N LYS A 259 -13.29 2.64 22.08
CA LYS A 259 -12.45 1.56 21.52
C LYS A 259 -12.02 0.56 22.60
N ASN A 260 -11.61 1.05 23.77
CA ASN A 260 -11.21 0.20 24.91
C ASN A 260 -12.38 -0.62 25.47
N TYR A 261 -13.59 -0.06 25.49
CA TYR A 261 -14.79 -0.77 25.90
C TYR A 261 -15.07 -1.96 24.99
N VAL A 262 -15.05 -1.76 23.67
CA VAL A 262 -15.27 -2.85 22.69
C VAL A 262 -14.18 -3.91 22.79
N ALA A 263 -12.91 -3.52 22.92
CA ALA A 263 -11.81 -4.48 23.04
C ALA A 263 -11.91 -5.41 24.27
N ARG A 264 -12.65 -5.00 25.31
CA ARG A 264 -12.89 -5.79 26.53
C ARG A 264 -14.23 -6.52 26.54
N SER A 265 -15.11 -6.22 25.59
CA SER A 265 -16.42 -6.82 25.50
C SER A 265 -16.30 -8.28 25.06
N PRO A 266 -17.05 -9.22 25.66
CA PRO A 266 -17.13 -10.59 25.15
C PRO A 266 -17.88 -10.67 23.80
N LYS A 267 -18.53 -9.59 23.37
CA LYS A 267 -19.25 -9.49 22.09
C LYS A 267 -18.30 -9.13 20.96
N ARG A 268 -18.61 -9.61 19.75
CA ARG A 268 -17.87 -9.27 18.52
C ARG A 268 -18.47 -7.99 17.93
N ILE A 269 -18.01 -6.85 18.42
CA ILE A 269 -18.41 -5.54 17.90
C ILE A 269 -17.30 -4.99 16.99
N VAL A 270 -17.63 -4.70 15.74
CA VAL A 270 -16.76 -4.02 14.78
C VAL A 270 -17.10 -2.54 14.75
N LEU A 271 -16.09 -1.69 14.79
CA LEU A 271 -16.23 -0.24 14.72
C LEU A 271 -15.76 0.25 13.36
N ILE A 272 -16.63 0.94 12.62
CA ILE A 272 -16.31 1.57 11.33
C ILE A 272 -16.47 3.07 11.50
N ASP A 273 -15.35 3.80 11.52
CA ASP A 273 -15.35 5.25 11.58
C ASP A 273 -15.45 5.86 10.19
N GLY A 274 -15.55 7.20 10.09
CA GLY A 274 -15.76 7.86 8.81
C GLY A 274 -14.65 7.60 7.79
N LYS A 275 -13.40 7.47 8.24
CA LYS A 275 -12.27 7.19 7.36
C LYS A 275 -12.33 5.77 6.82
N GLU A 276 -12.55 4.80 7.72
CA GLU A 276 -12.68 3.40 7.29
C GLU A 276 -13.94 3.18 6.43
N LEU A 277 -15.05 3.86 6.74
CA LEU A 277 -16.25 3.85 5.91
C LEU A 277 -15.93 4.28 4.48
N ALA A 278 -15.31 5.44 4.29
CA ALA A 278 -14.99 5.95 2.96
C ALA A 278 -14.00 5.05 2.22
N ARG A 279 -12.99 4.54 2.92
CA ARG A 279 -12.05 3.55 2.39
C ARG A 279 -12.77 2.31 1.89
N LEU A 280 -13.68 1.74 2.68
CA LEU A 280 -14.45 0.56 2.32
C LEU A 280 -15.39 0.86 1.13
N MET A 281 -16.03 2.03 1.10
CA MET A 281 -16.83 2.46 -0.06
C MET A 281 -16.00 2.49 -1.35
N VAL A 282 -14.78 3.05 -1.30
CA VAL A 282 -13.88 3.08 -2.47
C VAL A 282 -13.43 1.67 -2.87
N VAL A 283 -13.04 0.82 -1.90
CA VAL A 283 -12.59 -0.56 -2.16
C VAL A 283 -13.69 -1.39 -2.82
N HIS A 284 -14.93 -1.25 -2.35
CA HIS A 284 -16.09 -2.00 -2.83
C HIS A 284 -16.83 -1.28 -3.97
N SER A 285 -16.25 -0.22 -4.55
CA SER A 285 -16.83 0.55 -5.67
C SER A 285 -18.23 1.12 -5.39
N LEU A 286 -18.53 1.44 -4.12
CA LEU A 286 -19.79 2.05 -3.71
C LEU A 286 -19.73 3.57 -3.84
N GLY A 287 -20.62 4.15 -4.64
CA GLY A 287 -20.66 5.60 -4.87
C GLY A 287 -19.49 6.16 -5.70
N VAL A 288 -18.62 5.30 -6.22
CA VAL A 288 -17.46 5.67 -7.04
C VAL A 288 -17.41 4.82 -8.31
N ARG A 289 -16.63 5.27 -9.31
CA ARG A 289 -16.45 4.55 -10.57
C ARG A 289 -15.02 4.70 -11.08
N THR A 290 -14.52 3.69 -11.77
CA THR A 290 -13.23 3.77 -12.46
C THR A 290 -13.28 4.84 -13.56
N ARG A 291 -12.39 5.84 -13.47
CA ARG A 291 -12.27 6.89 -14.49
C ARG A 291 -11.32 6.49 -15.61
N ILE A 292 -10.15 5.95 -15.26
CA ILE A 292 -9.07 5.55 -16.19
C ILE A 292 -8.41 4.29 -15.63
N ARG A 293 -7.96 3.38 -16.50
CA ARG A 293 -7.14 2.20 -16.15
C ARG A 293 -5.88 2.18 -17.00
N HIS A 294 -4.72 2.16 -16.36
CA HIS A 294 -3.41 2.00 -17.00
C HIS A 294 -2.89 0.57 -16.78
N GLU A 295 -2.26 -0.01 -17.80
CA GLU A 295 -1.59 -1.31 -17.71
C GLU A 295 -0.09 -1.11 -17.96
N ILE A 296 0.74 -1.57 -17.02
CA ILE A 296 2.20 -1.51 -17.12
C ILE A 296 2.71 -2.91 -17.43
N LYS A 297 3.44 -3.05 -18.53
CA LYS A 297 4.03 -4.32 -18.96
C LYS A 297 5.51 -4.38 -18.59
N ARG A 298 5.99 -5.59 -18.33
CA ARG A 298 7.42 -5.90 -18.15
C ARG A 298 7.81 -6.99 -19.13
N ILE A 299 9.10 -7.09 -19.45
CA ILE A 299 9.64 -8.22 -20.21
C ILE A 299 9.32 -9.51 -19.44
N ASP A 300 8.79 -10.49 -20.15
CA ASP A 300 8.64 -11.85 -19.66
C ASP A 300 9.92 -12.63 -19.96
N GLU A 301 10.83 -12.63 -18.99
CA GLU A 301 12.15 -13.27 -19.15
C GLU A 301 12.03 -14.76 -19.50
N ASP A 302 10.99 -15.44 -18.99
CA ASP A 302 10.78 -16.88 -19.23
C ASP A 302 10.42 -17.16 -20.69
N TYR A 303 9.80 -16.20 -21.38
CA TYR A 303 9.51 -16.30 -22.82
C TYR A 303 10.77 -16.20 -23.69
N PHE A 304 11.79 -15.47 -23.23
CA PHE A 304 13.03 -15.21 -23.98
C PHE A 304 14.18 -16.14 -23.59
N ASP A 305 13.97 -17.05 -22.64
CA ASP A 305 14.99 -18.02 -22.23
C ASP A 305 15.16 -19.11 -23.32
N GLN A 306 16.23 -19.00 -24.10
CA GLN A 306 16.51 -19.90 -25.23
C GLN A 306 17.08 -21.26 -24.79
N GLU A 307 17.38 -21.47 -23.50
CA GLU A 307 17.83 -22.76 -22.97
C GLU A 307 16.68 -23.75 -22.71
N ALA A 308 15.42 -23.32 -22.91
CA ALA A 308 14.21 -24.14 -22.75
C ALA A 308 13.67 -24.75 -24.07
N LEU A 309 14.41 -24.66 -25.18
CA LEU A 309 14.05 -25.20 -26.51
C LEU A 309 14.96 -26.36 -26.95
#